data_AF-A0AAD9KUL0-F1
#
_entry.id   AF-A0AAD9KUL0-F1
#
_cell.length_a   1.000
_cell.length_b   1.000
_cell.length_c   1.000
_cell.angle_alpha   90.00
_cell.angle_beta   90.00
_cell.angle_gamma   90.00
#
_symmetry.space_group_name_H-M   'P 1'
#
loop_
_entity.id
_entity.type
_entity.pdbx_description
1 polymer ?
#
loop_
_entity_poly.entity_id
_entity_poly.type
_entity_poly.pdbx_seq_one_letter_code
_entity_poly.pdbx_strand_id
1 'polypeptide(L)'
;MSCGLSPVFQLRSHRHLHQAPAVRYINSQHVISISLPPGLSFPMQQQVSLGPPKPAVKCGVPGCDSNKRYTCAKTGIPLCSLACYKKNLSLRLGGHTQDDTGHVTCS
;
A
#
# COMPACT_ATOMS: atom_id res chain seq x y z
N MET A 1 63.55 -10.23 -2.04
CA MET A 1 62.20 -10.84 -1.98
C MET A 1 61.34 -10.09 -2.97
N SER A 2 61.11 -10.72 -4.13
CA SER A 2 60.54 -10.07 -5.31
C SER A 2 59.01 -10.04 -5.19
N CYS A 3 58.41 -8.86 -5.14
CA CYS A 3 56.96 -8.70 -5.14
C CYS A 3 56.43 -9.06 -6.53
N GLY A 4 55.66 -10.16 -6.60
CA GLY A 4 55.08 -10.67 -7.83
C GLY A 4 54.09 -9.68 -8.46
N LEU A 5 54.38 -9.28 -9.70
CA LEU A 5 53.42 -8.66 -10.60
C LEU A 5 52.28 -9.64 -10.84
N SER A 6 51.09 -9.29 -10.33
CA SER A 6 49.86 -10.02 -10.63
C SER A 6 49.52 -9.86 -12.11
N PRO A 7 49.02 -10.93 -12.76
CA PRO A 7 48.82 -10.96 -14.19
C PRO A 7 47.75 -9.94 -14.60
N VAL A 8 48.10 -9.21 -15.64
CA VAL A 8 47.23 -8.40 -16.48
C VAL A 8 45.86 -9.06 -16.59
N PHE A 9 44.81 -8.36 -16.13
CA PHE A 9 43.43 -8.66 -16.46
C PHE A 9 43.32 -8.65 -17.99
N GLN A 10 43.48 -9.82 -18.60
CA GLN A 10 43.47 -10.01 -20.04
C GLN A 10 42.01 -9.82 -20.49
N LEU A 11 41.64 -8.57 -20.76
CA LEU A 11 40.40 -8.23 -21.43
C LEU A 11 40.45 -8.86 -22.83
N ARG A 12 39.90 -10.07 -22.96
CA ARG A 12 39.67 -10.73 -24.25
C ARG A 12 38.77 -9.82 -25.07
N SER A 13 39.39 -9.14 -26.02
CA SER A 13 38.74 -8.25 -26.98
C SER A 13 37.86 -9.07 -27.94
N HIS A 14 36.59 -9.28 -27.57
CA HIS A 14 35.55 -9.68 -28.52
C HIS A 14 35.20 -8.44 -29.38
N ARG A 15 36.02 -8.18 -30.42
CA ARG A 15 35.90 -7.02 -31.34
C ARG A 15 34.65 -7.01 -32.23
N HIS A 16 33.60 -7.78 -31.90
CA HIS A 16 32.36 -7.86 -32.69
C HIS A 16 31.08 -7.49 -31.94
N LEU A 17 31.15 -7.10 -30.67
CA LEU A 17 29.98 -6.57 -29.93
C LEU A 17 29.79 -5.05 -30.10
N HIS A 18 30.74 -4.36 -30.74
CA HIS A 18 30.78 -2.89 -30.85
C HIS A 18 29.83 -2.29 -31.90
N GLN A 19 29.13 -3.09 -32.70
CA GLN A 19 28.33 -2.59 -33.82
C GLN A 19 26.82 -2.50 -33.52
N ALA A 20 26.37 -2.95 -32.36
CA ALA A 20 24.97 -2.87 -31.97
C ALA A 20 24.78 -1.98 -30.73
N PRO A 21 23.77 -1.10 -30.68
CA PRO A 21 23.44 -0.33 -29.48
C PRO A 21 23.03 -1.29 -28.36
N ALA A 22 23.72 -1.23 -27.22
CA ALA A 22 23.49 -2.13 -26.09
C ALA A 22 23.40 -1.36 -24.76
N VAL A 23 22.60 -1.86 -23.82
CA VAL A 23 22.53 -1.35 -22.44
C VAL A 23 23.76 -1.86 -21.67
N ARG A 24 24.45 -0.96 -20.95
CA ARG A 24 25.65 -1.30 -20.18
C ARG A 24 25.45 -1.04 -18.69
N TYR A 25 25.70 -2.07 -17.90
CA TYR A 25 25.70 -2.03 -16.44
C TYR A 25 27.13 -2.07 -15.90
N ILE A 26 27.44 -1.25 -14.90
CA ILE A 26 28.72 -1.21 -14.19
C ILE A 26 28.44 -1.27 -12.70
N ASN A 27 29.05 -2.24 -12.01
CA ASN A 27 29.08 -2.33 -10.56
C ASN A 27 30.54 -2.32 -10.10
N SER A 28 30.93 -1.30 -9.35
CA SER A 28 32.29 -1.12 -8.85
C SER A 28 32.23 -0.61 -7.41
N GLN A 29 33.34 -0.72 -6.69
CA GLN A 29 33.42 -0.31 -5.27
C GLN A 29 33.06 1.16 -5.02
N HIS A 30 33.16 2.01 -6.06
CA HIS A 30 32.86 3.44 -5.97
C HIS A 30 31.52 3.84 -6.59
N VAL A 31 31.00 3.09 -7.56
CA VAL A 31 29.81 3.50 -8.32
C VAL A 31 29.06 2.31 -8.91
N ILE A 32 27.74 2.42 -8.90
CA ILE A 32 26.82 1.54 -9.62
C ILE A 32 26.09 2.40 -10.65
N SER A 33 26.15 2.02 -11.93
CA SER A 33 25.54 2.80 -13.01
C SER A 33 24.99 1.93 -14.13
N ILE A 34 23.95 2.44 -14.79
CA ILE A 34 23.33 1.87 -16.00
C ILE A 34 23.37 2.96 -17.07
N SER A 35 23.87 2.62 -18.25
CA SER A 35 23.88 3.48 -19.43
C SER A 35 23.03 2.87 -20.53
N LEU A 36 22.16 3.68 -21.13
CA LEU A 36 21.27 3.29 -22.20
C LEU A 36 21.76 3.88 -23.52
N PRO A 37 21.59 3.16 -24.65
CA PRO A 37 21.89 3.71 -25.96
C PRO A 37 20.91 4.83 -26.33
N PRO A 38 21.30 5.73 -27.25
CA PRO A 38 20.42 6.77 -27.74
C PRO A 38 19.15 6.18 -28.36
N GLY A 39 18.00 6.82 -28.09
CA GLY A 39 16.69 6.38 -28.57
C GLY A 39 15.96 5.42 -27.63
N LEU A 40 16.60 4.90 -26.57
CA LEU A 40 15.92 4.16 -25.51
C LEU A 40 15.64 5.07 -24.31
N SER A 41 14.37 5.17 -23.93
CA SER A 41 13.96 5.82 -22.69
C SER A 41 14.34 4.97 -21.48
N PHE A 42 14.66 5.63 -20.35
CA PHE A 42 14.88 4.94 -19.09
C PHE A 42 13.62 4.13 -18.71
N PRO A 43 13.74 2.82 -18.38
CA PRO A 43 12.59 1.95 -18.21
C PRO A 43 11.76 2.27 -16.96
N MET A 44 12.36 2.91 -15.96
CA MET A 44 11.62 3.29 -14.75
C MET A 44 11.06 4.70 -14.89
N GLN A 45 9.77 4.82 -14.68
CA GLN A 45 9.11 6.12 -14.57
C GLN A 45 9.33 6.69 -13.18
N GLN A 46 9.53 8.00 -13.08
CA GLN A 46 9.59 8.68 -11.80
C GLN A 46 8.24 8.52 -11.08
N GLN A 47 8.27 7.97 -9.87
CA GLN A 47 7.09 7.86 -9.03
C GLN A 47 7.04 9.03 -8.07
N VAL A 48 5.87 9.65 -7.94
CA VAL A 48 5.60 10.66 -6.92
C VAL A 48 5.00 9.96 -5.71
N SER A 49 5.41 10.36 -4.50
CA SER A 49 4.82 9.84 -3.27
C SER A 49 3.32 10.16 -3.25
N LEU A 50 2.49 9.14 -3.04
CA LEU A 50 1.08 9.37 -2.72
C LEU A 50 1.01 10.10 -1.37
N GLY A 51 0.10 11.08 -1.27
CA GLY A 51 -0.13 11.82 -0.04
C GLY A 51 -0.58 10.90 1.12
N PRO A 52 -0.71 11.45 2.34
CA PRO A 52 -1.14 10.67 3.49
C PRO A 52 -2.52 10.02 3.25
N PRO A 53 -2.78 8.84 3.83
CA PRO A 53 -4.07 8.17 3.67
C PRO A 53 -5.20 9.03 4.23
N LYS A 54 -6.39 8.89 3.63
CA LYS A 54 -7.59 9.58 4.10
C LYS A 54 -7.89 9.18 5.56
N PRO A 55 -8.41 10.12 6.39
CA PRO A 55 -8.74 9.82 7.78
C PRO A 55 -9.76 8.68 7.86
N ALA A 56 -9.61 7.84 8.89
CA ALA A 56 -10.52 6.72 9.12
C ALA A 56 -11.94 7.23 9.37
N VAL A 57 -12.92 6.61 8.71
CA VAL A 57 -14.32 6.95 8.92
C VAL A 57 -14.77 6.38 10.26
N LYS A 58 -15.31 7.23 11.13
CA LYS A 58 -15.83 6.86 12.45
C LYS A 58 -17.23 6.24 12.39
N CYS A 59 -17.64 5.61 13.48
CA CYS A 59 -19.01 5.17 13.71
C CYS A 59 -19.97 6.37 13.70
N GLY A 60 -21.11 6.23 13.02
CA GLY A 60 -22.13 7.29 12.94
C GLY A 60 -23.14 7.28 14.09
N VAL A 61 -22.97 6.41 15.09
CA VAL A 61 -23.83 6.39 16.30
C VAL A 61 -23.35 7.47 17.28
N PRO A 62 -24.25 8.31 17.81
CA PRO A 62 -23.87 9.35 18.77
C PRO A 62 -23.19 8.74 19.99
N GLY A 63 -22.05 9.31 20.39
CA GLY A 63 -21.24 8.83 21.52
C GLY A 63 -20.32 7.65 21.21
N CYS A 64 -20.09 7.31 19.93
CA CYS A 64 -19.12 6.27 19.55
C CYS A 64 -17.97 6.85 18.72
N ASP A 65 -16.76 6.83 19.27
CA ASP A 65 -15.53 7.28 18.60
C ASP A 65 -14.76 6.18 17.87
N SER A 66 -15.27 4.96 17.87
CA SER A 66 -14.60 3.83 17.22
C SER A 66 -14.65 3.95 15.69
N ASN A 67 -13.59 3.46 15.04
CA ASN A 67 -13.55 3.37 13.58
C ASN A 67 -14.64 2.43 13.05
N LYS A 68 -15.17 2.74 11.86
CA LYS A 68 -16.16 1.88 11.20
C LYS A 68 -15.55 0.52 10.87
N ARG A 69 -16.35 -0.52 11.03
CA ARG A 69 -16.05 -1.89 10.56
C ARG A 69 -16.89 -2.27 9.36
N TYR A 70 -18.15 -1.82 9.31
CA TYR A 70 -19.07 -2.10 8.22
C TYR A 70 -20.08 -0.96 8.05
N THR A 71 -20.82 -0.97 6.94
CA THR A 71 -21.92 -0.04 6.69
C THR A 71 -23.24 -0.78 6.84
N CYS A 72 -24.19 -0.21 7.57
CA CYS A 72 -25.52 -0.79 7.70
C CYS A 72 -26.26 -0.74 6.35
N ALA A 73 -26.61 -1.89 5.77
CA ALA A 73 -27.34 -1.93 4.49
C ALA A 73 -28.73 -1.25 4.55
N LYS A 74 -29.38 -1.25 5.72
CA LYS A 74 -30.72 -0.67 5.90
C LYS A 74 -30.73 0.85 6.03
N THR A 75 -29.66 1.43 6.59
CA THR A 75 -29.61 2.87 6.94
C THR A 75 -28.46 3.62 6.26
N GLY A 76 -27.53 2.91 5.62
CA GLY A 76 -26.32 3.48 5.02
C GLY A 76 -25.28 4.00 6.01
N ILE A 77 -25.48 3.84 7.32
CA ILE A 77 -24.61 4.44 8.35
C ILE A 77 -23.39 3.54 8.63
N PRO A 78 -22.18 4.11 8.76
CA PRO A 78 -20.98 3.38 9.19
C PRO A 78 -21.07 2.98 10.67
N LEU A 79 -20.83 1.71 10.97
CA LEU A 79 -20.94 1.13 12.32
C LEU A 79 -19.68 0.36 12.70
N CYS A 80 -19.39 0.31 14.00
CA CYS A 80 -18.24 -0.41 14.55
C CYS A 80 -18.59 -1.78 15.16
N SER A 81 -19.82 -1.99 15.63
CA SER A 81 -20.22 -3.19 16.39
C SER A 81 -21.72 -3.47 16.31
N LEU A 82 -22.12 -4.70 16.68
CA LEU A 82 -23.53 -5.09 16.70
C LEU A 82 -24.36 -4.27 17.70
N ALA A 83 -23.77 -3.83 18.83
CA ALA A 83 -24.43 -2.92 19.76
C ALA A 83 -24.76 -1.58 19.10
N CYS A 84 -23.84 -1.04 18.29
CA CYS A 84 -24.09 0.16 17.49
C CYS A 84 -25.13 -0.10 16.40
N TYR A 85 -25.20 -1.30 15.82
CA TYR A 85 -26.28 -1.66 14.90
C TYR A 85 -27.66 -1.61 15.56
N LYS A 86 -27.84 -2.22 16.74
CA LYS A 86 -29.11 -2.15 17.49
C LYS A 86 -29.50 -0.72 17.83
N LYS A 87 -28.56 0.08 18.36
CA LYS A 87 -28.78 1.52 18.64
C LYS A 87 -29.12 2.31 17.38
N ASN A 88 -28.44 2.02 16.27
CA ASN A 88 -28.71 2.70 15.01
C ASN A 88 -30.12 2.37 14.46
N LEU A 89 -30.58 1.12 14.61
CA LEU A 89 -31.95 0.74 14.26
C LEU A 89 -32.98 1.45 15.14
N SER A 90 -32.77 1.51 16.46
CA SER A 90 -33.72 2.18 17.37
C SER A 90 -33.78 3.68 17.12
N LEU A 91 -32.64 4.34 16.85
CA LEU A 91 -32.57 5.78 16.62
C LEU A 91 -33.13 6.22 15.25
N ARG A 92 -33.10 5.35 14.23
CA ARG A 92 -33.41 5.73 12.84
C ARG A 92 -34.66 5.09 12.27
N LEU A 93 -35.05 3.92 12.77
CA LEU A 93 -36.19 3.15 12.27
C LEU A 93 -37.27 2.94 13.33
N GLY A 94 -37.10 3.46 14.56
CA GLY A 94 -38.17 3.60 15.54
C GLY A 94 -38.93 2.30 15.89
N GLY A 95 -38.22 1.21 16.22
CA GLY A 95 -38.86 -0.07 16.56
C GLY A 95 -38.14 -0.86 17.64
N HIS A 96 -38.80 -0.93 18.81
CA HIS A 96 -38.55 -1.74 20.01
C HIS A 96 -37.23 -1.56 20.78
N THR A 97 -37.37 -0.96 21.97
CA THR A 97 -36.43 -1.04 23.09
C THR A 97 -36.34 -2.48 23.59
N GLN A 98 -35.14 -3.05 23.58
CA GLN A 98 -34.84 -4.30 24.29
C GLN A 98 -34.28 -3.90 25.65
N ASP A 99 -35.07 -4.08 26.70
CA ASP A 99 -34.61 -4.00 28.09
C ASP A 99 -33.67 -5.20 28.37
N ASP A 100 -32.61 -4.96 29.14
CA ASP A 100 -31.51 -5.90 29.43
C ASP A 100 -31.98 -7.12 30.26
N THR A 101 -33.27 -7.18 30.66
CA THR A 101 -33.78 -8.20 31.59
C THR A 101 -34.56 -9.35 30.93
N GLY A 102 -34.61 -9.43 29.59
CA GLY A 102 -35.08 -10.65 28.91
C GLY A 102 -36.51 -11.12 29.24
N HIS A 103 -37.40 -10.23 29.68
CA HIS A 103 -38.79 -10.57 29.98
C HIS A 103 -39.75 -9.98 28.94
N VAL A 104 -40.41 -10.85 28.18
CA VAL A 104 -41.48 -10.49 27.24
C VAL A 104 -42.78 -10.42 28.05
N THR A 105 -43.31 -9.22 28.28
CA THR A 105 -44.69 -9.05 28.72
C THR A 105 -45.53 -8.61 27.52
N CYS A 106 -46.52 -9.43 27.16
CA CYS A 106 -47.60 -9.03 26.26
C CYS A 106 -48.74 -8.48 27.11
N SER A 107 -49.28 -7.32 26.71
CA SER A 107 -50.65 -6.90 27.05
C SER A 107 -51.56 -7.18 25.86
#